data_AF-A0A8C4TIA7-F1
#
_entry.id   AF-A0A8C4TIA7-F1
#
_cell.length_a   1.000
_cell.length_b   1.000
_cell.length_c   1.000
_cell.angle_alpha   90.00
_cell.angle_beta   90.00
_cell.angle_gamma   90.00
#
_symmetry.space_group_name_H-M   'P 1'
#
loop_
_entity.id
_entity.type
_entity.pdbx_description
1 polymer ?
#
loop_
_entity_poly.entity_id
_entity_poly.type
_entity_poly.pdbx_seq_one_letter_code
_entity_poly.pdbx_strand_id
1 'polypeptide(L)'
;MYFPALRLSGMGYRKNFQTQQQPPDCFTAKVKCFNEEKSEENEALKEETENQRKAFEKLQEENKALKKETENQRKAFEKLKEENRALKKGKLQEENEALRKENVELRKAFKWIKMNEVSSSNQVLLSDTEHPELHVSDDCKQVRFKETSHQSERSEMQWPCVFGKEKLTGSHTWDVEVGEKSSWALGVTENIENIKEKRYIPVAHEQGNWIITLWKGKKFQANFADLTDLQHKPKRIRVHLDCENKRLLFIDIETRLWIHKYEINPSEQFYPIFSPGTSDKGPLILFNSK
;
A
#
# COMPACT_ATOMS: atom_id res chain seq x y z
N MET A 1 95.21 62.99 -56.88
CA MET A 1 95.59 64.38 -57.22
C MET A 1 95.30 65.26 -56.02
N TYR A 2 96.30 66.05 -55.61
CA TYR A 2 96.23 67.26 -54.76
C TYR A 2 95.70 67.18 -53.31
N PHE A 3 96.66 67.12 -52.38
CA PHE A 3 96.67 67.88 -51.11
C PHE A 3 97.01 69.37 -51.41
N PRO A 4 96.59 70.37 -50.59
CA PRO A 4 97.35 70.76 -49.37
C PRO A 4 96.44 71.23 -48.20
N ALA A 5 96.69 71.00 -46.90
CA ALA A 5 97.79 71.39 -46.01
C ALA A 5 97.99 72.92 -45.83
N LEU A 6 97.77 73.44 -44.60
CA LEU A 6 98.43 74.60 -43.92
C LEU A 6 97.74 74.80 -42.54
N ARG A 7 98.35 74.44 -41.40
CA ARG A 7 99.31 75.16 -40.52
C ARG A 7 98.71 76.13 -39.46
N LEU A 8 98.73 75.63 -38.21
CA LEU A 8 99.28 76.18 -36.95
C LEU A 8 99.05 77.65 -36.53
N SER A 9 98.45 77.81 -35.33
CA SER A 9 98.96 78.52 -34.12
C SER A 9 97.75 78.82 -33.21
N GLY A 10 97.76 78.87 -31.87
CA GLY A 10 98.74 78.73 -30.80
C GLY A 10 98.11 79.32 -29.53
N MET A 11 98.28 78.64 -28.38
CA MET A 11 98.22 79.12 -26.99
C MET A 11 96.87 79.48 -26.32
N GLY A 12 96.65 78.89 -25.13
CA GLY A 12 96.18 79.67 -23.97
C GLY A 12 95.10 79.08 -23.05
N TYR A 13 95.55 78.62 -21.88
CA TYR A 13 94.87 78.65 -20.56
C TYR A 13 93.92 77.54 -20.08
N ARG A 14 94.38 76.89 -19.00
CA ARG A 14 93.66 76.03 -18.05
C ARG A 14 92.45 76.74 -17.41
N LYS A 15 91.39 75.97 -17.09
CA LYS A 15 90.87 75.82 -15.71
C LYS A 15 89.89 74.64 -15.60
N ASN A 16 90.17 73.77 -14.62
CA ASN A 16 89.29 72.73 -14.10
C ASN A 16 88.05 73.35 -13.45
N PHE A 17 86.88 72.72 -13.64
CA PHE A 17 85.83 72.61 -12.63
C PHE A 17 85.10 71.28 -12.84
N GLN A 18 85.49 70.25 -12.08
CA GLN A 18 84.61 69.15 -11.73
C GLN A 18 83.71 69.65 -10.60
N THR A 19 82.44 69.91 -10.89
CA THR A 19 81.40 69.95 -9.86
C THR A 19 80.67 68.62 -9.88
N GLN A 20 81.11 67.68 -9.04
CA GLN A 20 80.23 66.63 -8.55
C GLN A 20 79.30 67.28 -7.52
N GLN A 21 78.06 67.56 -7.90
CA GLN A 21 77.01 67.87 -6.93
C GLN A 21 76.63 66.57 -6.22
N GLN A 22 76.90 66.46 -4.92
CA GLN A 22 76.22 65.47 -4.08
C GLN A 22 74.76 65.93 -3.88
N PRO A 23 73.77 65.04 -4.04
CA PRO A 23 72.36 65.40 -3.88
C PRO A 23 72.06 65.84 -2.44
N PRO A 24 71.09 66.74 -2.19
CA PRO A 24 70.73 67.20 -0.85
C PRO A 24 70.27 66.03 0.03
N ASP A 25 70.64 66.00 1.32
CA ASP A 25 70.31 64.94 2.29
C ASP A 25 68.82 64.55 2.33
N CYS A 26 67.91 65.48 2.00
CA CYS A 26 66.47 65.22 1.91
C CYS A 26 66.07 64.30 0.74
N PHE A 27 66.77 64.37 -0.39
CA PHE A 27 66.46 63.59 -1.60
C PHE A 27 66.88 62.13 -1.43
N THR A 28 68.06 61.89 -0.88
CA THR A 28 68.58 60.55 -0.57
C THR A 28 67.73 59.84 0.49
N ALA A 29 67.27 60.56 1.52
CA ALA A 29 66.37 60.02 2.54
C ALA A 29 65.01 59.59 1.97
N LYS A 30 64.41 60.38 1.07
CA LYS A 30 63.13 60.04 0.41
C LYS A 30 63.24 58.80 -0.48
N VAL A 31 64.33 58.68 -1.26
CA VAL A 31 64.56 57.51 -2.10
C VAL A 31 64.76 56.26 -1.26
N LYS A 32 65.45 56.37 -0.12
CA LYS A 32 65.66 55.24 0.78
C LYS A 32 64.35 54.76 1.42
N CYS A 33 63.54 55.69 1.93
CA CYS A 33 62.25 55.41 2.53
C CYS A 33 61.27 54.79 1.51
N PHE A 34 61.26 55.30 0.27
CA PHE A 34 60.47 54.72 -0.83
C PHE A 34 60.93 53.30 -1.20
N ASN A 35 62.24 53.04 -1.21
CA ASN A 35 62.77 51.71 -1.50
C ASN A 35 62.49 50.72 -0.36
N GLU A 36 62.48 51.17 0.89
CA GLU A 36 62.11 50.37 2.07
C GLU A 36 60.61 50.01 2.03
N GLU A 37 59.71 50.98 1.79
CA GLU A 37 58.27 50.70 1.58
C GLU A 37 58.03 49.74 0.40
N LYS A 38 58.73 49.94 -0.73
CA LYS A 38 58.68 49.02 -1.87
C LYS A 38 59.21 47.62 -1.54
N SER A 39 60.17 47.52 -0.63
CA SER A 39 60.72 46.24 -0.18
C SER A 39 59.70 45.50 0.69
N GLU A 40 59.07 46.21 1.63
CA GLU A 40 58.04 45.66 2.52
C GLU A 40 56.78 45.24 1.74
N GLU A 41 56.30 46.04 0.78
CA GLU A 41 55.21 45.66 -0.12
C GLU A 41 55.54 44.39 -0.92
N ASN A 42 56.78 44.26 -1.41
CA ASN A 42 57.19 43.09 -2.18
C ASN A 42 57.34 41.83 -1.32
N GLU A 43 57.70 41.96 -0.04
CA GLU A 43 57.72 40.84 0.90
C GLU A 43 56.30 40.40 1.29
N ALA A 44 55.41 41.36 1.60
CA ALA A 44 54.01 41.06 1.89
C ALA A 44 53.31 40.38 0.70
N LEU A 45 53.57 40.87 -0.52
CA LEU A 45 53.03 40.27 -1.74
C LEU A 45 53.55 38.84 -1.96
N LYS A 46 54.84 38.58 -1.67
CA LYS A 46 55.41 37.23 -1.73
C LYS A 46 54.74 36.29 -0.72
N GLU A 47 54.57 36.74 0.52
CA GLU A 47 53.93 35.94 1.56
C GLU A 47 52.47 35.62 1.20
N GLU A 48 51.72 36.58 0.67
CA GLU A 48 50.35 36.34 0.21
C GLU A 48 50.29 35.36 -0.97
N THR A 49 51.19 35.47 -1.96
CA THR A 49 51.24 34.50 -3.07
C THR A 49 51.59 33.08 -2.61
N GLU A 50 52.48 32.93 -1.63
CA GLU A 50 52.82 31.64 -1.03
C GLU A 50 51.63 31.04 -0.25
N ASN A 51 50.89 31.88 0.49
CA ASN A 51 49.69 31.48 1.21
C ASN A 51 48.57 31.05 0.24
N GLN A 52 48.36 31.79 -0.85
CA GLN A 52 47.41 31.42 -1.90
C GLN A 52 47.79 30.10 -2.57
N ARG A 53 49.09 29.88 -2.83
CA ARG A 53 49.58 28.62 -3.41
C ARG A 53 49.30 27.42 -2.49
N LYS A 54 49.60 27.54 -1.20
CA LYS A 54 49.31 26.48 -0.20
C LYS A 54 47.81 26.21 -0.09
N ALA A 55 46.98 27.25 -0.12
CA ALA A 55 45.52 27.11 -0.13
C ALA A 55 45.02 26.37 -1.38
N PHE A 56 45.58 26.67 -2.55
CA PHE A 56 45.24 25.99 -3.80
C PHE A 56 45.64 24.51 -3.80
N GLU A 57 46.82 24.15 -3.29
CA GLU A 57 47.25 22.75 -3.15
C GLU A 57 46.30 21.98 -2.22
N LYS A 58 45.92 22.56 -1.08
CA LYS A 58 44.94 21.96 -0.16
C LYS A 58 43.57 21.74 -0.83
N LEU A 59 43.07 22.75 -1.55
CA LEU A 59 41.82 22.65 -2.30
C LEU A 59 41.88 21.57 -3.39
N GLN A 60 43.04 21.36 -4.02
CA GLN A 60 43.18 20.27 -4.99
C GLN A 60 43.06 18.89 -4.34
N GLU A 61 43.64 18.70 -3.16
CA GLU A 61 43.52 17.43 -2.42
C GLU A 61 42.07 17.19 -1.97
N GLU A 62 41.41 18.20 -1.42
CA GLU A 62 40.00 18.11 -1.01
C GLU A 62 39.09 17.78 -2.22
N ASN A 63 39.32 18.40 -3.38
CA ASN A 63 38.58 18.09 -4.60
C ASN A 63 38.83 16.65 -5.10
N LYS A 64 40.05 16.13 -4.95
CA LYS A 64 40.36 14.73 -5.28
C LYS A 64 39.61 13.77 -4.34
N ALA A 65 39.59 14.07 -3.04
CA ALA A 65 38.88 13.27 -2.05
C ALA A 65 37.37 13.28 -2.31
N LEU A 66 36.77 14.45 -2.58
CA LEU A 66 35.35 14.61 -2.91
C LEU A 66 34.96 13.85 -4.18
N LYS A 67 35.80 13.86 -5.23
CA LYS A 67 35.58 13.07 -6.44
C LYS A 67 35.57 11.57 -6.16
N LYS A 68 36.45 11.10 -5.27
CA LYS A 68 36.49 9.68 -4.88
C LYS A 68 35.25 9.29 -4.07
N GLU A 69 34.82 10.14 -3.15
CA GLU A 69 33.64 9.92 -2.32
C GLU A 69 32.36 9.90 -3.16
N THR A 70 32.18 10.84 -4.09
CA THR A 70 31.02 10.87 -5.01
C THR A 70 30.96 9.63 -5.91
N GLU A 71 32.11 9.14 -6.40
CA GLU A 71 32.18 7.89 -7.15
C GLU A 71 31.78 6.68 -6.29
N ASN A 72 32.22 6.64 -5.03
CA ASN A 72 31.83 5.58 -4.08
C ASN A 72 30.32 5.60 -3.79
N GLN A 73 29.77 6.78 -3.53
CA GLN A 73 28.33 6.97 -3.30
C GLN A 73 27.50 6.57 -4.51
N ARG A 74 27.96 6.90 -5.73
CA ARG A 74 27.31 6.47 -6.98
C ARG A 74 27.28 4.94 -7.10
N LYS A 75 28.37 4.26 -6.79
CA LYS A 75 28.44 2.79 -6.81
C LYS A 75 27.52 2.16 -5.76
N ALA A 76 27.51 2.72 -4.55
CA ALA A 76 26.62 2.27 -3.48
C ALA A 76 25.14 2.44 -3.88
N PHE A 77 24.79 3.56 -4.51
CA PHE A 77 23.43 3.82 -4.99
C PHE A 77 22.97 2.84 -6.06
N GLU A 78 23.81 2.52 -7.05
CA GLU A 78 23.44 1.52 -8.08
C GLU A 78 23.28 0.12 -7.46
N LYS A 79 24.13 -0.27 -6.50
CA LYS A 79 23.98 -1.54 -5.79
C LYS A 79 22.65 -1.61 -5.02
N LEU A 80 22.33 -0.57 -4.24
CA LEU A 80 21.05 -0.45 -3.52
C LEU A 80 19.84 -0.51 -4.46
N LYS A 81 19.95 0.06 -5.66
CA LYS A 81 18.90 0.04 -6.68
C LYS A 81 18.67 -1.35 -7.25
N GLU A 82 19.72 -2.13 -7.47
CA GLU A 82 19.63 -3.54 -7.89
C GLU A 82 19.02 -4.42 -6.80
N GLU A 83 19.46 -4.27 -5.55
CA GLU A 83 18.91 -4.99 -4.39
C GLU A 83 17.41 -4.71 -4.24
N ASN A 84 16.98 -3.44 -4.36
CA ASN A 84 15.58 -3.06 -4.33
C ASN A 84 14.77 -3.67 -5.48
N ARG A 85 15.34 -3.77 -6.69
CA ARG A 85 14.68 -4.45 -7.83
C ARG A 85 14.53 -5.93 -7.58
N ALA A 86 15.56 -6.60 -7.05
CA ALA A 86 15.53 -8.01 -6.71
C ALA A 86 14.49 -8.29 -5.62
N LEU A 87 14.45 -7.47 -4.56
CA LEU A 87 13.49 -7.58 -3.48
C LEU A 87 12.04 -7.42 -3.96
N LYS A 88 11.77 -6.41 -4.81
CA LYS A 88 10.44 -6.23 -5.43
C LYS A 88 10.03 -7.43 -6.28
N LYS A 89 10.97 -7.98 -7.06
CA LYS A 89 10.71 -9.16 -7.89
C LYS A 89 10.41 -10.40 -7.04
N GLY A 90 11.17 -10.61 -5.95
CA GLY A 90 10.96 -11.70 -5.00
C GLY A 90 9.57 -11.64 -4.35
N LYS A 91 9.18 -10.47 -3.80
CA LYS A 91 7.84 -10.27 -3.22
C LYS A 91 6.72 -10.56 -4.21
N LEU A 92 6.84 -10.09 -5.44
CA LEU A 92 5.85 -10.34 -6.48
C LEU A 92 5.77 -11.83 -6.87
N GLN A 93 6.89 -12.55 -6.85
CA GLN A 93 6.90 -13.99 -7.11
C GLN A 93 6.22 -14.77 -5.99
N GLU A 94 6.52 -14.46 -4.73
CA GLU A 94 5.88 -15.08 -3.56
C GLU A 94 4.36 -14.88 -3.57
N GLU A 95 3.90 -13.66 -3.84
CA GLU A 95 2.46 -13.35 -3.95
C GLU A 95 1.79 -14.13 -5.09
N ASN A 96 2.44 -14.20 -6.26
CA ASN A 96 1.91 -14.97 -7.40
C ASN A 96 1.87 -16.47 -7.12
N GLU A 97 2.85 -17.02 -6.40
CA GLU A 97 2.86 -18.43 -6.02
C GLU A 97 1.78 -18.75 -4.99
N ALA A 98 1.55 -17.87 -4.02
CA ALA A 98 0.45 -17.99 -3.06
C ALA A 98 -0.90 -18.00 -3.78
N LEU A 99 -1.14 -17.04 -4.68
CA LEU A 99 -2.36 -16.97 -5.49
C LEU A 99 -2.55 -18.20 -6.39
N ARG A 100 -1.47 -18.77 -6.94
CA ARG A 100 -1.53 -20.01 -7.72
C ARG A 100 -1.96 -21.21 -6.87
N LYS A 101 -1.40 -21.35 -5.67
CA LYS A 101 -1.77 -22.41 -4.72
C LYS A 101 -3.24 -22.30 -4.33
N GLU A 102 -3.69 -21.10 -3.98
CA GLU A 102 -5.08 -20.82 -3.66
C GLU A 102 -6.02 -21.18 -4.83
N ASN A 103 -5.67 -20.79 -6.06
CA ASN A 103 -6.44 -21.13 -7.26
C ASN A 103 -6.54 -22.65 -7.52
N VAL A 104 -5.50 -23.42 -7.19
CA VAL A 104 -5.55 -24.88 -7.29
C VAL A 104 -6.52 -25.47 -6.27
N GLU A 105 -6.49 -25.00 -5.03
CA GLU A 105 -7.41 -25.45 -3.98
C GLU A 105 -8.86 -25.06 -4.27
N LEU A 106 -9.08 -23.83 -4.76
CA LEU A 106 -10.34 -23.37 -5.33
C LEU A 106 -10.89 -24.36 -6.35
N ARG A 107 -10.09 -24.70 -7.38
CA ARG A 107 -10.51 -25.63 -8.43
C ARG A 107 -10.82 -27.02 -7.90
N LYS A 108 -10.05 -27.53 -6.93
CA LYS A 108 -10.32 -28.83 -6.29
C LYS A 108 -11.63 -28.80 -5.53
N ALA A 109 -11.87 -27.77 -4.72
CA ALA A 109 -13.10 -27.61 -3.96
C ALA A 109 -14.31 -27.48 -4.90
N PHE A 110 -14.23 -26.65 -5.94
CA PHE A 110 -15.29 -26.55 -6.95
C PHE A 110 -15.57 -27.87 -7.65
N LYS A 111 -14.53 -28.58 -8.06
CA LYS A 111 -14.69 -29.90 -8.67
C LYS A 111 -15.35 -30.87 -7.69
N TRP A 112 -14.94 -30.86 -6.43
CA TRP A 112 -15.51 -31.72 -5.38
C TRP A 112 -16.97 -31.37 -5.10
N ILE A 113 -17.32 -30.09 -4.93
CA ILE A 113 -18.71 -29.65 -4.77
C ILE A 113 -19.54 -30.14 -5.97
N LYS A 114 -19.07 -29.92 -7.20
CA LYS A 114 -19.79 -30.37 -8.41
C LYS A 114 -19.96 -31.89 -8.47
N MET A 115 -18.97 -32.66 -8.02
CA MET A 115 -19.07 -34.13 -7.98
C MET A 115 -20.02 -34.62 -6.88
N ASN A 116 -20.15 -33.90 -5.77
CA ASN A 116 -21.01 -34.24 -4.63
C ASN A 116 -22.38 -33.56 -4.66
N GLU A 117 -22.61 -32.61 -5.56
CA GLU A 117 -23.92 -31.99 -5.84
C GLU A 117 -24.97 -33.05 -6.22
N VAL A 118 -24.52 -34.18 -6.77
CA VAL A 118 -25.35 -35.35 -7.11
C VAL A 118 -25.79 -36.17 -5.88
N SER A 119 -25.11 -36.03 -4.73
CA SER A 119 -25.30 -36.92 -3.57
C SER A 119 -25.89 -36.25 -2.32
N SER A 120 -25.95 -34.92 -2.24
CA SER A 120 -26.28 -34.22 -0.98
C SER A 120 -27.21 -33.02 -1.13
N SER A 121 -28.20 -33.10 -2.03
CA SER A 121 -29.26 -32.10 -2.15
C SER A 121 -30.31 -32.26 -1.04
N ASN A 122 -29.94 -32.00 0.22
CA ASN A 122 -30.94 -31.76 1.25
C ASN A 122 -31.44 -30.33 1.11
N GLN A 123 -32.73 -30.19 0.82
CA GLN A 123 -33.35 -28.89 0.59
C GLN A 123 -33.44 -28.13 1.92
N VAL A 124 -32.75 -26.98 2.01
CA VAL A 124 -32.92 -26.06 3.14
C VAL A 124 -34.27 -25.34 3.00
N LEU A 125 -35.05 -25.34 4.07
CA LEU A 125 -36.31 -24.59 4.20
C LEU A 125 -36.19 -23.60 5.36
N LEU A 126 -36.84 -22.45 5.24
CA LEU A 126 -36.93 -21.45 6.29
C LEU A 126 -37.92 -21.91 7.38
N SER A 127 -37.61 -21.63 8.63
CA SER A 127 -38.56 -21.81 9.73
C SER A 127 -39.67 -20.76 9.69
N ASP A 128 -40.84 -21.16 10.17
CA ASP A 128 -41.98 -20.30 10.50
C ASP A 128 -41.75 -19.37 11.70
N THR A 129 -40.67 -19.58 12.45
CA THR A 129 -40.30 -18.75 13.61
C THR A 129 -39.52 -17.51 13.15
N GLU A 130 -40.18 -16.68 12.36
CA GLU A 130 -39.63 -15.45 11.79
C GLU A 130 -39.60 -14.28 12.78
N HIS A 131 -38.72 -13.31 12.55
CA HIS A 131 -38.83 -12.01 13.23
C HIS A 131 -40.18 -11.37 12.89
N PRO A 132 -40.87 -10.68 13.83
CA PRO A 132 -42.21 -10.12 13.60
C PRO A 132 -42.34 -9.22 12.37
N GLU A 133 -41.26 -8.56 11.96
CA GLU A 133 -41.18 -7.69 10.78
C GLU A 133 -40.91 -8.43 9.46
N LEU A 134 -40.55 -9.71 9.53
CA LEU A 134 -40.30 -10.54 8.37
C LEU A 134 -41.53 -11.38 8.04
N HIS A 135 -41.63 -11.76 6.78
CA HIS A 135 -42.60 -12.71 6.26
C HIS A 135 -41.87 -13.77 5.44
N VAL A 136 -42.04 -15.02 5.84
CA VAL A 136 -41.65 -16.20 5.10
C VAL A 136 -42.81 -16.65 4.21
N SER A 137 -42.50 -16.99 2.95
CA SER A 137 -43.49 -17.51 2.01
C SER A 137 -44.04 -18.87 2.43
N ASP A 138 -45.24 -19.22 1.95
CA ASP A 138 -45.90 -20.49 2.29
C ASP A 138 -45.08 -21.74 1.91
N ASP A 139 -44.23 -21.64 0.88
CA ASP A 139 -43.32 -22.72 0.47
C ASP A 139 -42.02 -22.80 1.31
N CYS A 140 -41.88 -21.92 2.30
CA CYS A 140 -40.71 -21.77 3.17
C CYS A 140 -39.40 -21.50 2.42
N LYS A 141 -39.45 -20.90 1.22
CA LYS A 141 -38.24 -20.61 0.43
C LYS A 141 -37.87 -19.15 0.37
N GLN A 142 -38.79 -18.24 0.69
CA GLN A 142 -38.55 -16.82 0.54
C GLN A 142 -38.69 -16.11 1.88
N VAL A 143 -37.84 -15.11 2.11
CA VAL A 143 -37.99 -14.19 3.24
C VAL A 143 -37.85 -12.75 2.79
N ARG A 144 -38.80 -11.92 3.21
CA ARG A 144 -38.82 -10.46 2.97
C ARG A 144 -39.34 -9.72 4.19
N PHE A 145 -39.24 -8.40 4.19
CA PHE A 145 -39.98 -7.57 5.12
C PHE A 145 -41.48 -7.58 4.80
N LYS A 146 -42.32 -7.50 5.84
CA LYS A 146 -43.75 -7.25 5.71
C LYS A 146 -43.97 -5.83 5.20
N GLU A 147 -45.01 -5.64 4.38
CA GLU A 147 -45.34 -4.32 3.81
C GLU A 147 -45.70 -3.27 4.86
N THR A 148 -46.22 -3.72 6.01
CA THR A 148 -46.55 -2.88 7.16
C THR A 148 -45.36 -2.59 8.07
N SER A 149 -44.19 -3.17 7.79
CA SER A 149 -42.99 -2.92 8.58
C SER A 149 -42.41 -1.57 8.19
N HIS A 150 -42.62 -0.59 9.05
CA HIS A 150 -41.81 0.62 9.01
C HIS A 150 -40.41 0.21 9.47
N GLN A 151 -39.43 0.17 8.55
CA GLN A 151 -38.02 0.30 8.91
C GLN A 151 -37.87 1.64 9.63
N SER A 152 -38.28 1.68 10.89
CA SER A 152 -37.97 2.79 11.77
C SER A 152 -36.46 2.99 11.73
N GLU A 153 -36.01 4.19 12.02
CA GLU A 153 -34.61 4.60 12.17
C GLU A 153 -33.90 3.84 13.33
N ARG A 154 -34.18 2.54 13.50
CA ARG A 154 -33.51 1.63 14.41
C ARG A 154 -32.07 1.47 13.99
N SER A 155 -31.25 1.35 15.01
CA SER A 155 -29.79 1.31 14.94
C SER A 155 -29.31 0.45 13.79
N GLU A 156 -28.35 1.00 13.03
CA GLU A 156 -27.74 0.43 11.83
C GLU A 156 -27.12 -0.98 12.02
N MET A 157 -27.24 -1.56 13.22
CA MET A 157 -26.69 -2.83 13.67
C MET A 157 -27.73 -3.94 13.92
N GLN A 158 -29.04 -3.68 13.85
CA GLN A 158 -30.06 -4.72 14.04
C GLN A 158 -30.45 -5.37 12.71
N TRP A 159 -30.17 -6.67 12.58
CA TRP A 159 -30.48 -7.45 11.37
C TRP A 159 -31.55 -8.52 11.68
N PRO A 160 -32.86 -8.22 11.49
CA PRO A 160 -33.93 -9.19 11.63
C PRO A 160 -33.62 -10.45 10.82
N CYS A 161 -33.80 -11.63 11.41
CA CYS A 161 -33.43 -12.88 10.74
C CYS A 161 -34.48 -13.98 10.88
N VAL A 162 -34.29 -15.00 10.06
CA VAL A 162 -34.96 -16.30 10.10
C VAL A 162 -33.89 -17.39 9.97
N PHE A 163 -34.14 -18.55 10.56
CA PHE A 163 -33.22 -19.69 10.52
C PHE A 163 -33.80 -20.85 9.69
N GLY A 164 -32.96 -21.81 9.36
CA GLY A 164 -33.37 -23.04 8.68
C GLY A 164 -34.21 -23.94 9.59
N LYS A 165 -35.28 -24.53 9.05
CA LYS A 165 -36.21 -25.40 9.79
C LYS A 165 -35.53 -26.60 10.44
N GLU A 166 -34.51 -27.14 9.79
CA GLU A 166 -33.76 -28.31 10.24
C GLU A 166 -32.31 -27.96 10.56
N LYS A 167 -31.75 -28.74 11.48
CA LYS A 167 -30.31 -28.74 11.73
C LYS A 167 -29.58 -29.48 10.64
N LEU A 168 -28.38 -29.02 10.31
CA LEU A 168 -27.51 -29.61 9.31
C LEU A 168 -26.36 -30.34 9.98
N THR A 169 -26.16 -31.59 9.57
CA THR A 169 -25.04 -32.46 9.98
C THR A 169 -24.41 -33.10 8.73
N GLY A 170 -23.08 -33.08 8.62
CA GLY A 170 -22.38 -33.59 7.42
C GLY A 170 -22.16 -32.52 6.35
N SER A 171 -22.34 -32.87 5.07
CA SER A 171 -22.13 -31.94 3.95
C SER A 171 -23.46 -31.51 3.32
N HIS A 172 -23.66 -30.19 3.20
CA HIS A 172 -24.89 -29.60 2.68
C HIS A 172 -24.56 -28.43 1.76
N THR A 173 -25.32 -28.31 0.67
CA THR A 173 -25.21 -27.20 -0.28
C THR A 173 -26.58 -26.63 -0.53
N TRP A 174 -26.71 -25.30 -0.45
CA TRP A 174 -27.93 -24.60 -0.84
C TRP A 174 -27.58 -23.30 -1.54
N ASP A 175 -28.43 -22.89 -2.47
CA ASP A 175 -28.24 -21.66 -3.22
C ASP A 175 -29.28 -20.62 -2.78
N VAL A 176 -28.84 -19.36 -2.72
CA VAL A 176 -29.65 -18.22 -2.31
C VAL A 176 -29.60 -17.15 -3.38
N GLU A 177 -30.75 -16.76 -3.89
CA GLU A 177 -30.88 -15.58 -4.75
C GLU A 177 -31.01 -14.36 -3.86
N VAL A 178 -30.01 -13.47 -3.95
CA VAL A 178 -29.97 -12.17 -3.26
C VAL A 178 -30.33 -11.02 -4.20
N GLY A 179 -30.40 -11.29 -5.51
CA GLY A 179 -30.82 -10.35 -6.54
C GLY A 179 -30.05 -9.03 -6.49
N GLU A 180 -30.78 -7.92 -6.57
CA GLU A 180 -30.22 -6.57 -6.56
C GLU A 180 -30.22 -5.90 -5.19
N LYS A 181 -30.54 -6.62 -4.11
CA LYS A 181 -30.69 -6.09 -2.75
C LYS A 181 -29.42 -5.40 -2.25
N SER A 182 -29.54 -4.22 -1.68
CA SER A 182 -28.38 -3.43 -1.20
C SER A 182 -27.82 -3.96 0.11
N SER A 183 -28.63 -4.69 0.88
CA SER A 183 -28.22 -5.31 2.14
C SER A 183 -28.82 -6.71 2.32
N TRP A 184 -28.05 -7.62 2.90
CA TRP A 184 -28.46 -8.98 3.27
C TRP A 184 -27.40 -9.63 4.17
N ALA A 185 -27.76 -10.71 4.85
CA ALA A 185 -26.81 -11.53 5.59
C ALA A 185 -27.16 -13.02 5.48
N LEU A 186 -26.13 -13.85 5.31
CA LEU A 186 -26.25 -15.29 5.08
C LEU A 186 -25.19 -16.03 5.89
N GLY A 187 -25.54 -17.19 6.45
CA GLY A 187 -24.53 -18.05 7.04
C GLY A 187 -25.09 -19.22 7.82
N VAL A 188 -24.33 -19.66 8.82
CA VAL A 188 -24.73 -20.70 9.77
C VAL A 188 -24.41 -20.30 11.21
N THR A 189 -25.14 -20.92 12.15
CA THR A 189 -24.93 -20.76 13.58
C THR A 189 -25.02 -22.10 14.31
N GLU A 190 -24.25 -22.26 15.38
CA GLU A 190 -24.38 -23.35 16.36
C GLU A 190 -25.37 -22.97 17.49
N ASN A 191 -25.57 -21.67 17.72
CA ASN A 191 -26.27 -21.13 18.89
C ASN A 191 -27.71 -20.71 18.58
N ILE A 192 -28.52 -21.66 18.10
CA ILE A 192 -29.90 -21.37 17.68
C ILE A 192 -30.79 -20.80 18.80
N GLU A 193 -30.58 -21.19 20.06
CA GLU A 193 -31.44 -20.76 21.17
C GLU A 193 -31.37 -19.25 21.43
N ASN A 194 -30.15 -18.70 21.48
CA ASN A 194 -29.90 -17.27 21.60
C ASN A 194 -30.54 -16.47 20.46
N ILE A 195 -30.48 -17.02 19.24
CA ILE A 195 -31.01 -16.36 18.04
C ILE A 195 -32.54 -16.51 17.96
N LYS A 196 -33.13 -17.61 18.43
CA LYS A 196 -34.59 -17.77 18.49
C LYS A 196 -35.25 -16.77 19.45
N GLU A 197 -34.57 -16.47 20.55
CA GLU A 197 -35.04 -15.48 21.51
C GLU A 197 -34.90 -14.06 20.96
N LYS A 198 -33.71 -13.69 20.49
CA LYS A 198 -33.43 -12.32 20.01
C LYS A 198 -34.05 -12.04 18.65
N ARG A 199 -34.07 -13.02 17.74
CA ARG A 199 -34.49 -12.92 16.33
C ARG A 199 -33.73 -11.91 15.48
N TYR A 200 -32.53 -11.53 15.92
CA TYR A 200 -31.58 -10.71 15.18
C TYR A 200 -30.28 -11.48 14.97
N ILE A 201 -29.55 -11.17 13.90
CA ILE A 201 -28.17 -11.63 13.75
C ILE A 201 -27.32 -11.01 14.86
N PRO A 202 -26.49 -11.80 15.57
CA PRO A 202 -25.61 -11.29 16.60
C PRO A 202 -24.59 -10.29 16.02
N VAL A 203 -24.38 -9.18 16.73
CA VAL A 203 -23.69 -7.98 16.19
C VAL A 203 -22.16 -8.10 16.20
N ALA A 204 -21.54 -9.01 16.96
CA ALA A 204 -20.08 -9.21 16.96
C ALA A 204 -19.65 -10.44 17.76
N HIS A 205 -18.50 -11.04 17.40
CA HIS A 205 -17.63 -11.99 18.14
C HIS A 205 -18.23 -13.16 18.92
N GLU A 206 -19.55 -13.38 18.89
CA GLU A 206 -20.17 -14.53 19.53
C GLU A 206 -19.66 -15.80 18.82
N GLN A 207 -18.90 -16.61 19.56
CA GLN A 207 -18.45 -17.92 19.11
C GLN A 207 -19.64 -18.71 18.57
N GLY A 208 -19.43 -19.49 17.50
CA GLY A 208 -20.50 -20.31 16.93
C GLY A 208 -21.33 -19.63 15.84
N ASN A 209 -20.92 -18.47 15.30
CA ASN A 209 -21.59 -17.81 14.17
C ASN A 209 -20.63 -17.58 13.00
N TRP A 210 -21.02 -18.00 11.80
CA TRP A 210 -20.24 -17.81 10.57
C TRP A 210 -21.13 -17.22 9.47
N ILE A 211 -21.14 -15.88 9.42
CA ILE A 211 -22.10 -15.10 8.62
C ILE A 211 -21.33 -14.10 7.77
N ILE A 212 -21.73 -13.95 6.51
CA ILE A 212 -21.30 -12.86 5.64
C ILE A 212 -22.44 -11.87 5.48
N THR A 213 -22.12 -10.57 5.41
CA THR A 213 -23.14 -9.53 5.22
C THR A 213 -22.76 -8.59 4.08
N LEU A 214 -23.77 -8.16 3.33
CA LEU A 214 -23.71 -7.01 2.44
C LEU A 214 -24.49 -5.88 3.11
N TRP A 215 -23.94 -4.68 3.19
CA TRP A 215 -24.62 -3.51 3.73
C TRP A 215 -24.33 -2.29 2.88
N LYS A 216 -25.39 -1.61 2.43
CA LYS A 216 -25.31 -0.44 1.55
C LYS A 216 -24.41 -0.68 0.32
N GLY A 217 -24.43 -1.90 -0.23
CA GLY A 217 -23.62 -2.31 -1.38
C GLY A 217 -22.15 -2.61 -1.08
N LYS A 218 -21.70 -2.47 0.18
CA LYS A 218 -20.36 -2.87 0.63
C LYS A 218 -20.42 -4.21 1.35
N LYS A 219 -19.41 -5.05 1.17
CA LYS A 219 -19.32 -6.34 1.87
C LYS A 219 -18.62 -6.17 3.20
N PHE A 220 -19.19 -6.81 4.21
CA PHE A 220 -18.55 -7.09 5.48
C PHE A 220 -18.18 -8.56 5.49
N GLN A 221 -16.96 -8.85 5.92
CA GLN A 221 -16.61 -10.18 6.37
C GLN A 221 -17.08 -10.40 7.80
N ALA A 222 -17.20 -11.67 8.17
CA ALA A 222 -17.01 -12.21 9.50
C ALA A 222 -17.18 -11.22 10.65
N ASN A 223 -18.35 -11.26 11.30
CA ASN A 223 -18.58 -10.55 12.56
C ASN A 223 -18.36 -9.03 12.46
N PHE A 224 -18.61 -8.45 11.27
CA PHE A 224 -18.48 -7.01 11.01
C PHE A 224 -17.06 -6.45 11.18
N ALA A 225 -16.03 -7.32 11.19
CA ALA A 225 -14.67 -6.92 11.53
C ALA A 225 -13.90 -6.29 10.35
N ASP A 226 -14.09 -6.82 9.13
CA ASP A 226 -13.34 -6.36 7.96
C ASP A 226 -14.26 -5.94 6.81
N LEU A 227 -14.17 -4.66 6.44
CA LEU A 227 -14.78 -4.09 5.25
C LEU A 227 -13.90 -4.39 4.03
N THR A 228 -14.47 -5.01 3.00
CA THR A 228 -13.78 -5.17 1.71
C THR A 228 -14.74 -4.82 0.59
N ASP A 229 -14.29 -4.00 -0.35
CA ASP A 229 -15.07 -3.75 -1.55
C ASP A 229 -15.19 -5.04 -2.36
N LEU A 230 -16.44 -5.37 -2.72
CA LEU A 230 -16.69 -6.45 -3.67
C LEU A 230 -16.34 -5.94 -5.06
N GLN A 231 -15.47 -6.66 -5.77
CA GLN A 231 -15.19 -6.41 -7.19
C GLN A 231 -16.47 -6.50 -8.03
N HIS A 232 -17.39 -7.39 -7.64
CA HIS A 232 -18.71 -7.54 -8.23
C HIS A 232 -19.72 -7.93 -7.14
N LYS A 233 -20.95 -7.46 -7.28
CA LYS A 233 -22.05 -7.79 -6.37
C LYS A 233 -22.74 -9.08 -6.82
N PRO A 234 -22.62 -10.18 -6.05
CA PRO A 234 -23.21 -11.45 -6.44
C PRO A 234 -24.73 -11.34 -6.43
N LYS A 235 -25.39 -12.01 -7.38
CA LYS A 235 -26.85 -12.10 -7.44
C LYS A 235 -27.36 -13.44 -6.91
N ARG A 236 -26.56 -14.50 -7.09
CA ARG A 236 -26.82 -15.81 -6.52
C ARG A 236 -25.59 -16.33 -5.80
N ILE A 237 -25.80 -16.80 -4.59
CA ILE A 237 -24.76 -17.26 -3.69
C ILE A 237 -25.02 -18.72 -3.36
N ARG A 238 -24.03 -19.56 -3.64
CA ARG A 238 -23.98 -20.92 -3.14
C ARG A 238 -23.32 -20.94 -1.79
N VAL A 239 -24.00 -21.53 -0.82
CA VAL A 239 -23.46 -21.80 0.51
C VAL A 239 -23.19 -23.29 0.61
N HIS A 240 -21.96 -23.63 0.97
CA HIS A 240 -21.53 -25.02 1.10
C HIS A 240 -20.94 -25.25 2.49
N LEU A 241 -21.64 -26.06 3.28
CA LEU A 241 -21.24 -26.50 4.61
C LEU A 241 -20.64 -27.90 4.51
N ASP A 242 -19.45 -28.06 5.07
CA ASP A 242 -18.76 -29.33 5.22
C ASP A 242 -18.35 -29.49 6.70
N CYS A 243 -19.20 -30.16 7.47
CA CYS A 243 -18.96 -30.38 8.89
C CYS A 243 -17.73 -31.28 9.13
N GLU A 244 -17.47 -32.24 8.24
CA GLU A 244 -16.37 -33.21 8.40
C GLU A 244 -15.02 -32.51 8.24
N ASN A 245 -14.88 -31.70 7.19
CA ASN A 245 -13.66 -30.94 6.92
C ASN A 245 -13.64 -29.56 7.58
N LYS A 246 -14.65 -29.24 8.41
CA LYS A 246 -14.75 -27.99 9.17
C LYS A 246 -14.68 -26.74 8.29
N ARG A 247 -15.44 -26.74 7.20
CA ARG A 247 -15.43 -25.65 6.21
C ARG A 247 -16.83 -25.14 5.94
N LEU A 248 -16.92 -23.81 5.80
CA LEU A 248 -18.09 -23.15 5.23
C LEU A 248 -17.62 -22.24 4.11
N LEU A 249 -18.18 -22.43 2.92
CA LEU A 249 -17.82 -21.69 1.72
C LEU A 249 -19.02 -20.90 1.21
N PHE A 250 -18.76 -19.64 0.85
CA PHE A 250 -19.71 -18.79 0.13
C PHE A 250 -19.16 -18.52 -1.25
N ILE A 251 -19.95 -18.83 -2.26
CA ILE A 251 -19.52 -18.85 -3.64
C ILE A 251 -20.47 -18.01 -4.47
N ASP A 252 -19.94 -17.09 -5.25
CA ASP A 252 -20.70 -16.42 -6.28
C ASP A 252 -20.92 -17.41 -7.44
N ILE A 253 -22.17 -17.73 -7.74
CA ILE A 253 -22.53 -18.72 -8.76
C ILE A 253 -22.21 -18.20 -10.17
N GLU A 254 -22.36 -16.89 -10.39
CA GLU A 254 -22.11 -16.26 -11.68
C GLU A 254 -20.61 -16.29 -12.02
N THR A 255 -19.78 -15.80 -11.11
CA THR A 255 -18.33 -15.70 -11.34
C THR A 255 -17.59 -16.99 -11.03
N ARG A 256 -18.20 -17.89 -10.25
CA ARG A 256 -17.58 -19.11 -9.69
C ARG A 256 -16.32 -18.77 -8.88
N LEU A 257 -16.36 -17.64 -8.17
CA LEU A 257 -15.31 -17.24 -7.25
C LEU A 257 -15.82 -17.35 -5.81
N TRP A 258 -14.90 -17.63 -4.89
CA TRP A 258 -15.24 -17.57 -3.48
C TRP A 258 -15.52 -16.12 -3.08
N ILE A 259 -16.68 -15.91 -2.50
CA ILE A 259 -16.97 -14.69 -1.76
C ILE A 259 -16.20 -14.77 -0.43
N HIS A 260 -16.28 -15.88 0.29
CA HIS A 260 -15.57 -16.05 1.55
C HIS A 260 -15.48 -17.53 1.95
N LYS A 261 -14.51 -17.85 2.82
CA LYS A 261 -14.33 -19.17 3.42
C LYS A 261 -14.13 -19.02 4.92
N TYR A 262 -14.85 -19.80 5.70
CA TYR A 262 -14.57 -20.02 7.11
C TYR A 262 -13.99 -21.41 7.37
N GLU A 263 -13.10 -21.45 8.35
CA GLU A 263 -12.84 -22.64 9.14
C GLU A 263 -13.79 -22.60 10.34
N ILE A 264 -14.65 -23.60 10.46
CA ILE A 264 -15.67 -23.67 11.50
C ILE A 264 -15.21 -24.60 12.63
N ASN A 265 -15.80 -24.46 13.80
CA ASN A 265 -15.47 -25.34 14.92
C ASN A 265 -16.04 -26.74 14.66
N PRO A 266 -15.46 -27.79 15.27
CA PRO A 266 -16.14 -29.08 15.34
C PRO A 266 -17.43 -28.89 16.15
N SER A 267 -18.56 -29.00 15.48
CA SER A 267 -19.88 -29.04 16.11
C SER A 267 -20.68 -30.18 15.52
N GLU A 268 -21.56 -30.72 16.36
CA GLU A 268 -22.48 -31.79 15.98
C GLU A 268 -23.63 -31.26 15.10
N GLN A 269 -23.89 -29.95 15.09
CA GLN A 269 -25.00 -29.37 14.35
C GLN A 269 -24.83 -27.88 14.04
N PHE A 270 -25.31 -27.48 12.86
CA PHE A 270 -25.41 -26.09 12.43
C PHE A 270 -26.81 -25.77 11.95
N TYR A 271 -27.22 -24.52 12.07
CA TYR A 271 -28.48 -24.02 11.53
C TYR A 271 -28.19 -22.91 10.51
N PRO A 272 -28.76 -22.99 9.29
CA PRO A 272 -28.73 -21.89 8.35
C PRO A 272 -29.39 -20.64 8.94
N ILE A 273 -28.86 -19.46 8.63
CA ILE A 273 -29.41 -18.19 9.07
C ILE A 273 -29.44 -17.19 7.92
N PHE A 274 -30.53 -16.44 7.83
CA PHE A 274 -30.83 -15.53 6.73
C PHE A 274 -31.40 -14.22 7.27
N SER A 275 -30.91 -13.10 6.77
CA SER A 275 -31.55 -11.79 6.93
C SER A 275 -31.68 -11.11 5.58
N PRO A 276 -32.89 -10.65 5.19
CA PRO A 276 -33.08 -9.90 3.97
C PRO A 276 -32.52 -8.47 4.06
N GLY A 277 -31.94 -8.06 5.20
CA GLY A 277 -31.28 -6.77 5.38
C GLY A 277 -32.25 -5.61 5.29
N THR A 278 -32.35 -5.01 4.11
CA THR A 278 -33.26 -3.90 3.82
C THR A 278 -34.52 -4.37 3.09
N SER A 279 -35.58 -3.58 3.15
CA SER A 279 -36.85 -3.85 2.43
C SER A 279 -36.74 -3.66 0.90
N ASP A 280 -35.57 -3.28 0.39
CA ASP A 280 -35.36 -2.98 -1.02
C ASP A 280 -35.30 -4.23 -1.91
N LYS A 281 -35.80 -4.07 -3.14
CA LYS A 281 -35.50 -4.92 -4.31
C LYS A 281 -35.79 -6.43 -4.14
N GLY A 282 -36.78 -6.76 -3.29
CA GLY A 282 -37.37 -8.10 -3.21
C GLY A 282 -36.88 -8.98 -2.05
N PRO A 283 -37.33 -10.26 -2.03
CA PRO A 283 -36.98 -11.23 -1.00
C PRO A 283 -35.57 -11.82 -1.19
N LEU A 284 -35.10 -12.55 -0.18
CA LEU A 284 -34.14 -13.63 -0.39
C LEU A 284 -34.90 -14.88 -0.82
N ILE A 285 -34.38 -15.64 -1.79
CA ILE A 285 -35.04 -16.86 -2.31
C ILE A 285 -34.07 -18.03 -2.24
N LEU A 286 -34.46 -19.08 -1.51
CA LEU A 286 -33.78 -20.37 -1.50
C LEU A 286 -34.17 -21.17 -2.74
N PHE A 287 -33.17 -21.68 -3.45
CA PHE A 287 -33.39 -22.57 -4.58
C PHE A 287 -32.34 -23.68 -4.62
N ASN A 288 -32.69 -24.77 -5.28
CA ASN A 288 -31.74 -25.83 -5.59
C ASN A 288 -31.35 -25.66 -7.06
N SER A 289 -30.06 -25.50 -7.34
CA SER A 289 -29.54 -25.68 -8.69
C SER A 289 -29.77 -27.12 -9.15
N LYS A 290 -30.37 -27.27 -10.33
CA LYS A 290 -30.42 -28.55 -11.05
C LYS A 290 -29.12 -28.78 -11.84
#